data_AF-A0A959AFH6-F1
#
_entry.id   AF-A0A959AFH6-F1
#
_cell.length_a   1.000
_cell.length_b   1.000
_cell.length_c   1.000
_cell.angle_alpha   90.00
_cell.angle_beta   90.00
_cell.angle_gamma   90.00
#
_symmetry.space_group_name_H-M   'P 1'
#
loop_
_entity.id
_entity.type
_entity.pdbx_description
1 polymer ?
#
loop_
_entity_poly.entity_id
_entity_poly.type
_entity_poly.pdbx_seq_one_letter_code
_entity_poly.pdbx_strand_id
1 'polypeptide(L)'
;MIQNTWLEMALYPGCIQGFFLSYLLWQKKHTNREAIRFFIALLLTLSILMLLRVVYQPAFFKKFAEIILLPDVILFLTGPFIYLFTRALLRLEPLRGARLYLHFLPAIVHVLVVNSFLGLHLKGFLHYLDMRQVLLSFNLIEAAAMLSLGVYTGLAMRTYLQYREAFYQKYSAPFVG
;
A
#
# COMPACT_ATOMS: atom_id res chain seq x y z
N MET A 1 -20.98 17.96 3.66
CA MET A 1 -20.00 17.00 4.21
C MET A 1 -20.14 17.02 5.71
N ILE A 2 -20.55 15.90 6.32
CA ILE A 2 -20.55 15.79 7.78
C ILE A 2 -19.09 15.83 8.20
N GLN A 3 -18.69 16.90 8.89
CA GLN A 3 -17.36 17.07 9.42
C GLN A 3 -17.23 16.09 10.59
N ASN A 4 -16.77 14.88 10.31
CA ASN A 4 -16.58 13.83 11.31
C ASN A 4 -15.28 14.11 12.06
N THR A 5 -15.28 15.18 12.84
CA THR A 5 -14.12 15.68 13.60
C THR A 5 -13.52 14.59 14.49
N TRP A 6 -14.34 13.65 14.97
CA TRP A 6 -13.92 12.49 15.74
C TRP A 6 -13.05 11.49 14.95
N LEU A 7 -13.39 11.22 13.69
CA LEU A 7 -12.57 10.34 12.84
C LEU A 7 -11.23 10.99 12.53
N GLU A 8 -11.21 12.28 12.22
CA GLU A 8 -9.98 13.04 11.99
C GLU A 8 -9.09 13.03 13.25
N MET A 9 -9.68 13.27 14.42
CA MET A 9 -8.97 13.19 15.72
C MET A 9 -8.41 11.79 15.98
N ALA A 10 -9.12 10.72 15.63
CA ALA A 10 -8.68 9.34 15.81
C ALA A 10 -7.56 8.92 14.82
N LEU A 11 -7.47 9.56 13.65
CA LEU A 11 -6.46 9.24 12.64
C LEU A 11 -5.06 9.75 13.01
N TYR A 12 -4.96 10.91 13.68
CA TYR A 12 -3.67 11.46 14.14
C TYR A 12 -2.85 10.50 15.02
N PRO A 13 -3.38 9.92 16.11
CA PRO A 13 -2.61 8.99 16.93
C PRO A 13 -2.24 7.72 16.14
N GLY A 14 -3.10 7.25 15.23
CA GLY A 14 -2.78 6.13 14.35
C GLY A 14 -1.57 6.40 13.45
N CYS A 15 -1.50 7.59 12.84
CA CYS A 15 -0.35 8.01 12.04
C CYS A 15 0.93 8.06 12.88
N ILE A 16 0.87 8.75 14.03
CA ILE A 16 2.02 8.90 14.94
C ILE A 16 2.52 7.54 15.42
N GLN A 17 1.61 6.63 15.77
CA GLN A 17 1.93 5.28 16.18
C GLN A 17 2.66 4.51 15.08
N GLY A 18 2.22 4.62 13.83
CA GLY A 18 2.87 3.94 12.70
C GLY A 18 4.29 4.46 12.41
N PHE A 19 4.53 5.77 12.53
CA PHE A 19 5.88 6.34 12.46
C PHE A 19 6.76 5.89 13.63
N PHE A 20 6.22 5.92 14.85
CA PHE A 20 6.94 5.50 16.05
C PHE A 20 7.33 4.01 15.99
N LEU A 21 6.40 3.13 15.59
CA LEU A 21 6.68 1.70 15.42
C LEU A 21 7.73 1.46 14.34
N SER A 22 7.64 2.17 13.21
CA SER A 22 8.65 2.11 12.15
C SER A 22 10.05 2.45 12.66
N TYR A 23 10.17 3.50 13.48
CA TYR A 23 11.42 3.91 14.12
C TYR A 23 11.96 2.84 15.09
N LEU A 24 11.11 2.31 15.97
CA LEU A 24 11.50 1.27 16.93
C LEU A 24 11.97 -0.01 16.22
N LEU A 25 11.30 -0.41 15.15
CA LEU A 25 11.65 -1.58 14.35
C LEU A 25 12.99 -1.41 13.64
N TRP A 26 13.30 -0.20 13.16
CA TRP A 26 14.58 0.09 12.52
C TRP A 26 15.75 -0.10 13.50
N GLN A 27 15.58 0.21 14.79
CA GLN A 27 16.65 0.02 15.78
C GLN A 27 17.01 -1.45 16.04
N LYS A 28 16.16 -2.42 15.69
CA LYS A 28 16.37 -3.85 15.98
C LYS A 28 17.34 -4.49 14.97
N LYS A 29 18.60 -4.69 15.38
CA LYS A 29 19.68 -5.21 14.50
C LYS A 29 19.74 -6.73 14.33
N HIS A 30 19.16 -7.52 15.24
CA HIS A 30 19.34 -8.99 15.34
C HIS A 30 18.19 -9.84 14.76
N THR A 31 17.18 -9.21 14.17
CA THR A 31 16.00 -9.90 13.62
C THR A 31 16.09 -9.97 12.09
N ASN A 32 15.20 -10.74 11.45
CA ASN A 32 15.08 -10.85 10.00
C ASN A 32 14.94 -9.46 9.34
N ARG A 33 16.07 -8.91 8.87
CA ARG A 33 16.17 -7.52 8.40
C ARG A 33 15.31 -7.25 7.17
N GLU A 34 15.19 -8.23 6.28
CA GLU A 34 14.36 -8.11 5.08
C GLU A 34 12.88 -8.02 5.44
N ALA A 35 12.40 -8.87 6.36
CA ALA A 35 11.01 -8.80 6.82
C ALA A 35 10.73 -7.46 7.52
N ILE A 36 11.66 -6.99 8.36
CA ILE A 36 11.53 -5.69 9.02
C ILE A 36 11.49 -4.55 8.01
N ARG A 37 12.32 -4.57 6.96
CA ARG A 37 12.31 -3.54 5.91
C ARG A 37 10.95 -3.43 5.23
N PHE A 38 10.37 -4.54 4.80
CA PHE A 38 9.04 -4.53 4.17
C PHE A 38 7.93 -4.14 5.15
N PHE A 39 8.05 -4.54 6.43
CA PHE A 39 7.08 -4.15 7.44
C PHE A 39 7.14 -2.64 7.75
N ILE A 40 8.34 -2.08 7.88
CA ILE A 40 8.54 -0.63 8.01
C ILE A 40 7.97 0.10 6.79
N ALA A 41 8.26 -0.39 5.58
CA ALA A 41 7.71 0.21 4.36
C ALA A 41 6.18 0.20 4.37
N LEU A 42 5.55 -0.91 4.77
CA LEU A 42 4.10 -1.02 4.92
C LEU A 42 3.56 -0.04 5.97
N LEU A 43 4.16 0.01 7.15
CA LEU A 43 3.73 0.90 8.24
C LEU A 43 3.83 2.38 7.83
N LEU A 44 4.94 2.79 7.23
CA LEU A 44 5.13 4.16 6.75
C LEU A 44 4.11 4.49 5.65
N THR A 45 3.91 3.56 4.72
CA THR A 45 2.94 3.71 3.62
C THR A 45 1.52 3.94 4.17
N LEU A 46 1.08 3.12 5.13
CA LEU A 46 -0.23 3.29 5.78
C LEU A 46 -0.32 4.57 6.62
N SER A 47 0.76 4.94 7.32
CA SER A 47 0.80 6.18 8.12
C SER A 47 0.67 7.42 7.23
N ILE A 48 1.37 7.43 6.09
CA ILE A 48 1.30 8.51 5.09
C ILE A 48 -0.10 8.55 4.45
N LEU A 49 -0.68 7.38 4.13
CA LEU A 49 -2.04 7.30 3.60
C LEU A 49 -3.05 7.97 4.53
N MET A 50 -3.01 7.61 5.81
CA MET A 50 -3.90 8.16 6.82
C MET A 50 -3.68 9.66 6.99
N LEU A 51 -2.42 10.12 7.02
CA LEU A 51 -2.09 11.53 7.12
C LEU A 51 -2.65 12.33 5.93
N LEU A 52 -2.45 11.84 4.70
CA LEU A 52 -2.96 12.50 3.50
C LEU A 52 -4.49 12.51 3.44
N ARG A 53 -5.17 11.47 3.95
CA ARG A 53 -6.63 11.44 4.08
C ARG A 53 -7.15 12.50 5.04
N VAL A 54 -6.45 12.78 6.13
CA VAL A 54 -6.83 13.84 7.09
C VAL A 54 -6.63 15.24 6.50
N VAL A 55 -5.58 15.43 5.69
CA VAL A 55 -5.25 16.73 5.06
C VAL A 55 -6.19 17.09 3.90
N TYR A 56 -7.15 16.22 3.57
CA TYR A 56 -8.09 16.38 2.46
C TYR A 56 -9.17 17.45 2.74
N GLN A 57 -8.76 18.72 2.83
CA GLN A 57 -9.64 19.87 2.99
C GLN A 57 -9.93 20.53 1.63
N PRO A 58 -11.17 20.98 1.35
CA PRO A 58 -11.54 21.63 0.09
C PRO A 58 -10.68 22.86 -0.26
N ALA A 59 -10.20 23.59 0.77
CA ALA A 59 -9.29 24.72 0.59
C ALA A 59 -7.89 24.30 0.12
N PHE A 60 -7.42 23.12 0.54
CA PHE A 60 -6.16 22.53 0.11
C PHE A 60 -6.26 21.99 -1.33
N PHE A 61 -7.45 21.52 -1.72
CA PHE A 61 -7.76 20.98 -3.05
C PHE A 61 -7.40 21.92 -4.19
N LYS A 62 -7.73 23.21 -4.05
CA LYS A 62 -7.45 24.22 -5.08
C LYS A 62 -5.96 24.51 -5.27
N LYS A 63 -5.14 24.28 -4.23
CA LYS A 63 -3.72 24.66 -4.22
C LYS A 63 -2.78 23.48 -4.49
N PHE A 64 -3.22 22.25 -4.20
CA PHE A 64 -2.40 21.04 -4.26
C PHE A 64 -3.16 19.86 -4.90
N ALA A 65 -3.84 20.10 -6.02
CA ALA A 65 -4.57 19.06 -6.76
C ALA A 65 -3.69 17.83 -7.11
N GLU A 66 -2.38 18.05 -7.34
CA GLU A 66 -1.42 16.97 -7.63
C GLU A 66 -1.15 16.05 -6.43
N ILE A 67 -1.15 16.59 -5.21
CA ILE A 67 -0.85 15.82 -3.98
C ILE A 67 -2.04 14.94 -3.59
N ILE A 68 -3.24 15.33 -4.01
CA ILE A 68 -4.50 14.66 -3.66
C ILE A 68 -4.63 13.26 -4.24
N LEU A 69 -3.90 12.95 -5.30
CA LEU A 69 -3.95 11.65 -5.98
C LEU A 69 -2.85 10.69 -5.48
N LEU A 70 -1.91 11.20 -4.68
CA LEU A 70 -0.85 10.42 -4.05
C LEU A 70 -1.36 9.32 -3.09
N PRO A 71 -2.46 9.52 -2.30
CA PRO A 71 -3.09 8.48 -1.50
C PRO A 71 -3.46 7.24 -2.30
N ASP A 72 -3.92 7.41 -3.53
CA ASP A 72 -4.42 6.31 -4.35
C ASP A 72 -3.27 5.43 -4.83
N VAL A 73 -2.11 6.02 -5.13
CA VAL A 73 -0.85 5.29 -5.40
C VAL A 73 -0.51 4.38 -4.22
N ILE A 74 -0.64 4.89 -3.00
CA ILE A 74 -0.34 4.16 -1.77
C ILE A 74 -1.25 2.93 -1.61
N LEU A 75 -2.53 3.01 -1.99
CA LEU A 75 -3.43 1.86 -1.94
C LEU A 75 -2.90 0.71 -2.82
N PHE A 76 -2.38 1.01 -4.01
CA PHE A 76 -1.76 0.00 -4.89
C PHE A 76 -0.45 -0.58 -4.36
N LEU A 77 0.29 0.15 -3.52
CA LEU A 77 1.52 -0.33 -2.89
C LEU A 77 1.28 -1.26 -1.70
N THR A 78 0.13 -1.12 -1.05
CA THR A 78 -0.20 -1.85 0.19
C THR A 78 -0.21 -3.36 -0.03
N GLY A 79 -0.87 -3.85 -1.08
CA GLY A 79 -0.90 -5.28 -1.43
C GLY A 79 0.49 -5.89 -1.66
N PRO A 80 1.29 -5.36 -2.61
CA PRO A 80 2.67 -5.79 -2.84
C PRO A 80 3.52 -5.85 -1.56
N PHE A 81 3.44 -4.82 -0.70
CA PHE A 81 4.19 -4.81 0.56
C PHE A 81 3.76 -5.91 1.52
N ILE A 82 2.46 -6.21 1.63
CA ILE A 82 1.98 -7.35 2.43
C ILE A 82 2.59 -8.65 1.92
N TYR A 83 2.53 -8.89 0.60
CA TYR A 83 3.06 -10.11 0.01
C TYR A 83 4.57 -10.27 0.19
N LEU A 84 5.33 -9.21 -0.07
CA LEU A 84 6.79 -9.21 0.11
C LEU A 84 7.18 -9.37 1.59
N PHE A 85 6.44 -8.73 2.49
CA PHE A 85 6.59 -8.91 3.93
C PHE A 85 6.37 -10.37 4.33
N THR A 86 5.27 -11.00 3.90
CA THR A 86 4.99 -12.42 4.20
C THR A 86 6.11 -13.33 3.69
N ARG A 87 6.58 -13.14 2.45
CA ARG A 87 7.69 -13.94 1.91
C ARG A 87 8.96 -13.78 2.71
N ALA A 88 9.32 -12.54 3.04
CA ALA A 88 10.50 -12.24 3.82
C ALA A 88 10.39 -12.82 5.23
N LEU A 89 9.21 -12.73 5.87
CA LEU A 89 8.94 -13.29 7.19
C LEU A 89 9.16 -14.81 7.22
N LEU A 90 8.68 -15.51 6.19
CA LEU A 90 8.86 -16.95 6.00
C LEU A 90 10.28 -17.35 5.55
N ARG A 91 11.20 -16.38 5.41
CA ARG A 91 12.59 -16.59 4.95
C ARG A 91 12.68 -17.31 3.60
N LEU A 92 11.69 -17.08 2.73
CA LEU A 92 11.74 -17.58 1.36
C LEU A 92 12.78 -16.82 0.55
N GLU A 93 13.19 -17.39 -0.58
CA GLU A 93 14.13 -16.73 -1.47
C GLU A 93 13.62 -15.34 -1.87
N PRO A 94 14.47 -14.30 -1.76
CA PRO A 94 14.09 -12.94 -2.07
C PRO A 94 13.83 -12.81 -3.57
N LEU A 95 12.75 -12.11 -3.93
CA LEU A 95 12.54 -11.71 -5.32
C LEU A 95 13.58 -10.67 -5.71
N ARG A 96 14.20 -10.86 -6.88
CA ARG A 96 15.24 -9.97 -7.43
C ARG A 96 14.88 -9.49 -8.83
N GLY A 97 15.37 -8.31 -9.18
CA GLY A 97 15.24 -7.72 -10.52
C GLY A 97 13.79 -7.56 -10.97
N ALA A 98 13.51 -7.93 -12.22
CA ALA A 98 12.21 -7.72 -12.86
C ALA A 98 11.03 -8.31 -12.06
N ARG A 99 11.20 -9.48 -11.42
CA ARG A 99 10.12 -10.12 -10.65
C ARG A 99 9.69 -9.28 -9.44
N LEU A 100 10.62 -8.54 -8.83
CA LEU A 100 10.31 -7.62 -7.74
C LEU A 100 9.58 -6.39 -8.28
N TYR A 101 10.12 -5.77 -9.34
CA TYR A 101 9.58 -4.52 -9.90
C TYR A 101 8.19 -4.68 -10.52
N LEU A 102 7.87 -5.84 -11.08
CA LEU A 102 6.54 -6.13 -11.64
C LEU A 102 5.42 -6.01 -10.60
N HIS A 103 5.70 -6.23 -9.32
CA HIS A 103 4.69 -6.07 -8.27
C HIS A 103 4.29 -4.61 -8.03
N PHE A 104 5.17 -3.67 -8.36
CA PHE A 104 4.93 -2.23 -8.24
C PHE A 104 4.36 -1.61 -9.53
N LEU A 105 4.20 -2.42 -10.59
CA LEU A 105 3.65 -1.96 -11.86
C LEU A 105 2.27 -1.29 -11.72
N PRO A 106 1.31 -1.82 -10.92
CA PRO A 106 0.01 -1.16 -10.75
C PRO A 106 0.13 0.27 -10.20
N ALA A 107 1.02 0.48 -9.23
CA ALA A 107 1.26 1.81 -8.66
C ALA A 107 1.93 2.75 -9.68
N ILE A 108 2.90 2.26 -10.44
CA ILE A 108 3.58 3.05 -11.50
C ILE A 108 2.59 3.45 -12.59
N VAL A 109 1.79 2.51 -13.08
CA VAL A 109 0.75 2.76 -14.09
C VAL A 109 -0.23 3.80 -13.58
N HIS A 110 -0.66 3.69 -12.32
CA HIS A 110 -1.54 4.67 -11.71
C HIS A 110 -0.92 6.07 -11.68
N VAL A 111 0.33 6.22 -11.21
CA VAL A 111 1.07 7.50 -11.23
C VAL A 111 1.14 8.10 -12.64
N LEU A 112 1.46 7.29 -13.65
CA LEU A 112 1.58 7.75 -15.03
C LEU A 112 0.24 8.21 -15.62
N VAL A 113 -0.82 7.44 -15.41
CA VAL A 113 -2.17 7.76 -15.87
C VAL A 113 -2.65 9.04 -15.20
N VAL A 114 -2.56 9.10 -13.86
CA VAL A 114 -2.98 10.24 -13.06
C VAL A 114 -2.24 11.51 -13.45
N ASN A 115 -0.91 11.48 -13.52
CA ASN A 115 -0.12 12.66 -13.88
C ASN A 115 -0.43 13.13 -15.32
N SER A 116 -0.67 12.21 -16.24
CA SER A 116 -1.04 12.54 -17.63
C SER A 116 -2.40 13.23 -17.70
N PHE A 117 -3.41 12.66 -17.04
CA PHE A 117 -4.76 13.24 -17.00
C PHE A 117 -4.78 14.59 -16.27
N LEU A 118 -4.07 14.70 -15.14
CA LEU A 118 -4.00 15.93 -14.37
C LEU A 118 -3.25 17.02 -15.15
N GLY A 119 -2.15 16.68 -15.81
CA GLY A 119 -1.40 17.62 -16.65
C GLY A 119 -2.21 18.16 -17.84
N LEU A 120 -3.07 17.32 -18.44
CA LEU A 120 -4.00 17.74 -19.49
C LEU A 120 -5.12 18.64 -18.96
N HIS A 121 -5.61 18.37 -17.75
CA HIS A 121 -6.62 19.19 -17.09
C HIS A 121 -6.08 20.58 -16.70
N LEU A 122 -4.89 20.64 -16.09
CA LEU A 122 -4.23 21.89 -15.69
C LEU A 122 -3.90 22.80 -16.88
N LYS A 123 -3.60 22.22 -18.06
CA LYS A 123 -3.37 22.96 -19.31
C LYS A 123 -4.66 23.45 -19.98
N GLY A 124 -5.83 23.21 -19.39
CA GLY A 124 -7.12 23.64 -19.93
C GLY A 124 -7.61 22.83 -21.14
N PHE A 125 -6.90 21.76 -21.53
CA PHE A 125 -7.31 20.90 -22.65
C PHE A 125 -8.54 20.05 -22.31
N LEU A 126 -8.70 19.66 -21.04
CA LEU A 126 -9.88 18.96 -20.54
C LEU A 126 -10.76 19.92 -19.75
N HIS A 127 -11.72 20.55 -20.43
CA HIS A 127 -12.57 21.60 -19.83
C HIS A 127 -13.82 21.08 -19.10
N TYR A 128 -14.11 19.79 -19.15
CA TYR A 128 -15.30 19.20 -18.52
C TYR A 128 -14.99 17.82 -17.98
N LEU A 129 -14.56 17.73 -16.73
CA LEU A 129 -14.88 16.55 -15.93
C LEU A 129 -16.08 16.95 -15.08
N ASP A 130 -17.24 16.41 -15.42
CA ASP A 130 -18.42 16.52 -14.56
C ASP A 130 -18.09 15.88 -13.20
N MET A 131 -18.61 16.44 -12.11
CA MET A 131 -18.35 15.95 -10.76
C MET A 131 -18.69 14.45 -10.64
N ARG A 132 -19.70 13.98 -11.39
CA ARG A 132 -20.04 12.57 -11.50
C ARG A 132 -18.92 11.72 -12.09
N GLN A 133 -18.22 12.20 -13.11
CA GLN A 133 -17.11 11.49 -13.74
C GLN A 133 -15.89 11.41 -12.82
N VAL A 134 -15.62 12.47 -12.06
CA VAL A 134 -14.55 12.49 -11.04
C VAL A 134 -14.85 11.45 -9.95
N LEU A 135 -16.06 11.46 -9.40
CA LEU A 135 -16.48 10.51 -8.38
C LEU A 135 -16.45 9.06 -8.88
N LEU A 136 -16.92 8.82 -10.11
CA LEU A 136 -16.89 7.50 -10.72
C LEU A 136 -15.46 7.02 -10.94
N SER A 137 -14.56 7.89 -11.39
CA SER A 137 -13.14 7.58 -11.56
C SER A 137 -12.49 7.21 -10.22
N PHE A 138 -12.74 8.00 -9.17
CA PHE A 138 -12.25 7.74 -7.82
C PHE A 138 -12.74 6.38 -7.29
N ASN A 139 -14.04 6.08 -7.41
CA ASN A 139 -14.61 4.80 -6.99
C ASN A 139 -14.02 3.61 -7.76
N LEU A 140 -13.77 3.76 -9.07
CA LEU A 140 -13.14 2.72 -9.88
C LEU A 140 -11.68 2.48 -9.47
N ILE A 141 -10.94 3.55 -9.15
CA ILE A 141 -9.57 3.47 -8.65
C ILE A 141 -9.54 2.74 -7.30
N GLU A 142 -10.41 3.12 -6.36
CA GLU A 142 -10.52 2.45 -5.06
C GLU A 142 -10.90 0.98 -5.24
N ALA A 143 -11.87 0.66 -6.09
CA ALA A 143 -12.26 -0.73 -6.38
C ALA A 143 -11.10 -1.54 -6.98
N ALA A 144 -10.35 -0.96 -7.93
CA ALA A 144 -9.17 -1.60 -8.51
C ALA A 144 -8.06 -1.82 -7.46
N ALA A 145 -7.86 -0.86 -6.55
CA ALA A 145 -6.90 -1.01 -5.47
C ALA A 145 -7.32 -2.07 -4.45
N MET A 146 -8.61 -2.16 -4.12
CA MET A 146 -9.17 -3.23 -3.28
C MET A 146 -9.00 -4.61 -3.93
N LEU A 147 -9.24 -4.72 -5.24
CA LEU A 147 -8.98 -5.96 -5.99
C LEU A 147 -7.50 -6.34 -5.96
N SER A 148 -6.60 -5.38 -6.18
CA SER A 148 -5.15 -5.59 -6.07
C SER A 148 -4.77 -6.10 -4.67
N LEU A 149 -5.26 -5.43 -3.62
CA LEU A 149 -5.04 -5.85 -2.24
C LEU A 149 -5.55 -7.28 -1.99
N GLY A 150 -6.75 -7.62 -2.48
CA GLY A 150 -7.33 -8.96 -2.39
C GLY A 150 -6.46 -10.03 -3.07
N VAL A 151 -5.98 -9.76 -4.29
CA VAL A 151 -5.07 -10.65 -5.03
C VAL A 151 -3.79 -10.91 -4.24
N TYR A 152 -3.13 -9.84 -3.76
CA TYR A 152 -1.87 -9.97 -3.02
C TYR A 152 -2.04 -10.65 -1.66
N THR A 153 -3.17 -10.42 -0.99
CA THR A 153 -3.51 -11.10 0.27
C THR A 153 -3.73 -12.58 0.01
N GLY A 154 -4.44 -12.95 -1.06
CA GLY A 154 -4.60 -14.34 -1.50
C GLY A 154 -3.27 -15.00 -1.83
N LEU A 155 -2.36 -14.30 -2.52
CA LEU A 155 -1.01 -14.80 -2.81
C LEU A 155 -0.18 -14.99 -1.53
N ALA A 156 -0.26 -14.06 -0.58
CA ALA A 156 0.42 -14.15 0.71
C ALA A 156 -0.09 -15.36 1.50
N MET A 157 -1.41 -15.55 1.55
CA MET A 157 -2.04 -16.68 2.24
C MET A 157 -1.68 -18.02 1.59
N ARG A 158 -1.73 -18.11 0.25
CA ARG A 158 -1.29 -19.30 -0.48
C ARG A 158 0.16 -19.64 -0.19
N THR A 159 1.03 -18.63 -0.18
CA THR A 159 2.47 -18.82 0.12
C THR A 159 2.68 -19.34 1.54
N TYR A 160 1.93 -18.80 2.50
CA TYR A 160 1.95 -19.27 3.88
C TYR A 160 1.48 -20.73 4.02
N LEU A 161 0.39 -21.10 3.36
CA LEU A 161 -0.14 -22.47 3.40
C LEU A 161 0.85 -23.48 2.79
N GLN A 162 1.46 -23.15 1.64
CA GLN A 162 2.48 -23.97 1.00
C GLN A 162 3.72 -24.13 1.89
N TYR A 163 4.18 -23.05 2.52
CA TYR A 163 5.28 -23.12 3.48
C TYR A 163 4.95 -24.03 4.67
N ARG A 164 3.72 -23.90 5.20
CA ARG A 164 3.25 -24.70 6.34
C ARG A 164 3.24 -26.19 6.01
N GLU A 165 2.72 -26.58 4.85
CA GLU A 165 2.70 -27.97 4.38
C GLU A 165 4.11 -28.54 4.20
N ALA A 166 4.99 -27.80 3.53
CA ALA A 166 6.39 -28.20 3.35
C ALA A 166 7.15 -28.32 4.67
N PHE A 167 6.87 -27.42 5.62
CA PHE A 167 7.43 -27.48 6.98
C PHE A 167 6.95 -28.74 7.69
N TYR A 168 5.65 -29.04 7.71
CA TYR A 168 5.13 -30.25 8.34
C TYR A 168 5.74 -31.50 7.73
N GLN A 169 5.75 -31.66 6.41
CA GLN A 169 6.35 -32.84 5.77
C GLN A 169 7.81 -33.07 6.17
N LYS A 170 8.60 -32.00 6.30
CA LYS A 170 10.01 -32.08 6.69
C LYS A 170 10.23 -32.52 8.14
N TYR A 171 9.30 -32.18 9.04
CA TYR A 171 9.46 -32.40 10.49
C TYR A 171 8.49 -33.44 11.09
N SER A 172 7.50 -33.90 10.32
CA SER A 172 6.54 -34.94 10.73
C SER A 172 6.86 -36.31 10.16
N ALA A 173 7.86 -36.44 9.28
CA ALA A 173 8.37 -37.75 8.90
C ALA A 173 8.97 -38.40 10.17
N PRO A 174 8.54 -39.63 10.54
CA PRO A 174 9.13 -40.32 11.67
C PRO A 174 10.64 -40.40 11.44
N PHE A 175 11.43 -40.07 12.46
CA PHE A 175 12.87 -40.30 12.46
C PHE A 175 13.09 -41.80 12.22
N VAL A 176 13.30 -42.19 10.97
CA VAL A 176 13.80 -43.52 10.62
C VAL A 176 15.30 -43.46 10.90
N GLY A 177 15.64 -43.59 12.19
CA GLY A 177 16.98 -43.83 12.68
C GLY A 177 17.18 -45.32 12.94
#